data_AF-A0A3B0V2D6-F1
#
_entry.id   AF-A0A3B0V2D6-F1
#
_cell.length_a   1.000
_cell.length_b   1.000
_cell.length_c   1.000
_cell.angle_alpha   90.00
_cell.angle_beta   90.00
_cell.angle_gamma   90.00
#
_symmetry.space_group_name_H-M   'P 1'
#
loop_
_entity.id
_entity.type
_entity.pdbx_description
1 polymer ?
#
loop_
_entity_poly.entity_id
_entity_poly.type
_entity_poly.pdbx_seq_one_letter_code
_entity_poly.pdbx_strand_id
1 'polypeptide(L)'
;MLNIVVTEEIPDEVIVDVDDDEISLDFLLNLIQELPDRYRMVFNLYVLDGYSHKEISEMLRIAEGTSKSNLARARAILKNKIELHQEEQQSV
;
A
#
# COMPACT_ATOMS: atom_id res chain seq x y z
N MET A 1 -16.39 -2.30 -32.06
CA MET A 1 -15.83 -1.61 -30.88
C MET A 1 -14.67 -2.45 -30.39
N LEU A 2 -13.47 -1.88 -30.33
CA LEU A 2 -12.28 -2.59 -29.88
C LEU A 2 -12.39 -2.77 -28.35
N ASN A 3 -12.54 -4.00 -27.88
CA ASN A 3 -12.39 -4.30 -26.46
C ASN A 3 -10.89 -4.36 -26.17
N ILE A 4 -10.36 -3.28 -25.60
CA ILE A 4 -9.04 -3.30 -25.00
C ILE A 4 -9.20 -4.01 -23.66
N VAL A 5 -8.80 -5.28 -23.63
CA VAL A 5 -8.51 -5.96 -22.37
C VAL A 5 -7.22 -5.34 -21.87
N VAL A 6 -7.33 -4.32 -21.02
CA VAL A 6 -6.22 -3.88 -20.19
C VAL A 6 -6.08 -4.97 -19.14
N THR A 7 -5.26 -5.97 -19.41
CA THR A 7 -4.61 -6.70 -18.33
C THR A 7 -3.79 -5.65 -17.60
N GLU A 8 -4.31 -5.18 -16.47
CA GLU A 8 -3.50 -4.43 -15.50
C GLU A 8 -2.45 -5.41 -14.98
N GLU A 9 -1.36 -5.55 -15.73
CA GLU A 9 -0.12 -6.03 -15.17
C GLU A 9 0.16 -5.14 -13.96
N ILE A 10 0.28 -5.76 -12.78
CA ILE A 10 0.62 -5.11 -11.52
C ILE A 10 1.95 -4.39 -11.77
N PRO A 11 1.97 -3.06 -12.00
CA PRO A 11 3.20 -2.40 -12.33
C PRO A 11 3.94 -2.16 -11.03
N ASP A 12 5.17 -2.65 -10.99
CA ASP A 12 6.18 -2.38 -9.97
C ASP A 12 5.81 -2.86 -8.56
N GLU A 13 6.08 -4.14 -8.29
CA GLU A 13 6.47 -4.54 -6.94
C GLU A 13 7.62 -3.63 -6.49
N VAL A 14 7.32 -2.68 -5.61
CA VAL A 14 8.34 -1.99 -4.84
C VAL A 14 8.92 -3.03 -3.89
N ILE A 15 9.98 -3.70 -4.33
CA ILE A 15 10.78 -4.57 -3.49
C ILE A 15 11.51 -3.65 -2.51
N VAL A 16 11.01 -3.59 -1.29
CA VAL A 16 11.76 -3.01 -0.17
C VAL A 16 12.59 -4.17 0.36
N ASP A 17 13.91 -4.08 0.21
CA ASP A 17 14.86 -4.99 0.82
C ASP A 17 14.86 -4.66 2.32
N VAL A 18 13.91 -5.27 3.04
CA VAL A 18 13.84 -5.21 4.50
C VAL A 18 14.57 -6.45 4.96
N ASP A 19 15.63 -6.28 5.76
CA ASP A 19 16.16 -7.41 6.52
C ASP A 19 15.02 -7.94 7.41
N ASP A 20 14.46 -9.10 7.03
CA ASP A 20 13.31 -9.74 7.69
C ASP A 20 13.51 -9.91 9.22
N ASP A 21 14.77 -9.90 9.67
CA ASP A 21 15.17 -10.00 11.07
C ASP A 21 15.03 -8.69 11.87
N GLU A 22 14.93 -7.51 11.21
CA GLU A 22 14.85 -6.20 11.90
C GLU A 22 13.41 -5.69 12.09
N ILE A 23 12.44 -6.13 11.28
CA ILE A 23 11.06 -5.62 11.34
C ILE A 23 10.07 -6.72 11.65
N SER A 24 9.51 -6.69 12.85
CA SER A 24 8.46 -7.65 13.25
C SER A 24 7.17 -7.46 12.45
N LEU A 25 6.47 -8.57 12.18
CA LEU A 25 5.13 -8.56 11.56
C LEU A 25 4.14 -7.72 12.37
N ASP A 26 4.16 -7.81 13.70
CA ASP A 26 3.27 -7.05 14.59
C ASP A 26 3.46 -5.54 14.43
N PHE A 27 4.72 -5.09 14.27
CA PHE A 27 5.01 -3.69 13.98
C PHE A 27 4.39 -3.24 12.66
N LEU A 28 4.59 -4.01 11.59
CA LEU A 28 4.02 -3.68 10.27
C LEU A 28 2.48 -3.62 10.30
N LEU A 29 1.83 -4.57 10.98
CA LEU A 29 0.38 -4.58 11.16
C LEU A 29 -0.09 -3.34 11.92
N ASN A 30 0.60 -2.93 12.99
CA ASN A 30 0.30 -1.70 13.71
C ASN A 30 0.42 -0.46 12.81
N LEU A 31 1.47 -0.37 11.99
CA LEU A 31 1.65 0.74 11.05
C LEU A 31 0.49 0.85 10.05
N ILE A 32 0.02 -0.28 9.53
CA ILE A 32 -1.14 -0.33 8.63
C ILE A 32 -2.40 0.17 9.36
N GLN A 33 -2.62 -0.23 10.62
CA GLN A 33 -3.78 0.24 11.39
C GLN A 33 -3.76 1.76 11.63
N GLU A 34 -2.57 2.34 11.82
CA GLU A 34 -2.40 3.78 12.01
C GLU A 34 -2.59 4.62 10.73
N LEU A 35 -2.72 4.00 9.56
CA LEU A 35 -3.03 4.74 8.34
C LEU A 35 -4.40 5.44 8.47
N PRO A 36 -4.56 6.66 7.92
CA PRO A 36 -5.86 7.28 7.76
C PRO A 36 -6.83 6.34 7.02
N ASP A 37 -8.08 6.25 7.46
CA ASP A 37 -9.06 5.24 7.01
C ASP A 37 -9.12 5.07 5.49
N ARG A 38 -9.17 6.18 4.75
CA ARG A 38 -9.25 6.16 3.28
C ARG A 38 -8.03 5.53 2.60
N TYR A 39 -6.85 5.66 3.21
CA TYR A 39 -5.60 5.09 2.70
C TYR A 39 -5.47 3.63 3.11
N ARG A 40 -5.82 3.32 4.37
CA ARG A 40 -5.85 1.95 4.89
C ARG A 40 -6.79 1.06 4.07
N MET A 41 -8.00 1.54 3.79
CA MET A 41 -9.00 0.79 3.05
C MET A 41 -8.50 0.40 1.66
N VAL A 42 -7.99 1.38 0.90
CA VAL A 42 -7.46 1.11 -0.46
C VAL A 42 -6.21 0.25 -0.42
N PHE A 43 -5.32 0.45 0.57
CA PHE A 43 -4.15 -0.38 0.75
C PHE A 43 -4.53 -1.84 1.01
N ASN A 44 -5.44 -2.11 1.94
CA ASN A 44 -5.88 -3.47 2.26
C ASN A 44 -6.52 -4.14 1.05
N LEU A 45 -7.47 -3.47 0.39
CA LEU A 45 -8.15 -4.04 -0.77
C LEU A 45 -7.16 -4.37 -1.91
N TYR A 46 -6.16 -3.52 -2.15
CA TYR A 46 -5.21 -3.73 -3.23
C TYR A 46 -4.12 -4.75 -2.87
N VAL A 47 -3.46 -4.57 -1.72
CA VAL A 47 -2.24 -5.30 -1.33
C VAL A 47 -2.55 -6.61 -0.62
N LEU A 48 -3.59 -6.63 0.23
CA LEU A 48 -3.93 -7.81 1.02
C LEU A 48 -5.00 -8.67 0.34
N ASP A 49 -6.02 -8.04 -0.23
CA ASP A 49 -7.14 -8.75 -0.86
C ASP A 49 -6.95 -8.94 -2.37
N GLY A 50 -6.00 -8.24 -3.00
CA GLY A 50 -5.62 -8.44 -4.41
C GLY A 50 -6.54 -7.80 -5.45
N TYR A 51 -7.38 -6.83 -5.07
CA TYR A 51 -8.27 -6.14 -6.00
C TYR A 51 -7.54 -5.10 -6.86
N SER A 52 -7.95 -5.00 -8.12
CA SER A 52 -7.49 -3.94 -9.03
C SER A 52 -8.01 -2.56 -8.61
N HIS A 53 -7.36 -1.49 -9.10
CA HIS A 53 -7.84 -0.13 -8.83
C HIS A 53 -9.24 0.11 -9.39
N LYS A 54 -9.57 -0.54 -10.51
CA LYS A 54 -10.89 -0.50 -11.11
C LYS A 54 -11.94 -1.09 -10.18
N GLU A 55 -11.74 -2.32 -9.68
CA GLU A 55 -12.67 -2.98 -8.75
C GLU A 55 -12.85 -2.16 -7.45
N ILE A 56 -11.76 -1.63 -6.90
CA ILE A 56 -11.81 -0.77 -5.71
C ILE A 56 -12.61 0.50 -5.97
N SER A 57 -12.44 1.11 -7.17
CA SER A 57 -13.18 2.32 -7.55
C SER A 57 -14.69 2.09 -7.57
N GLU A 58 -15.11 0.92 -8.07
CA GLU A 58 -16.50 0.51 -8.15
C GLU A 58 -17.06 0.19 -6.75
N MET A 59 -16.32 -0.54 -5.91
CA MET A 59 -16.72 -0.90 -4.54
C MET A 59 -16.89 0.32 -3.64
N LEU A 60 -15.93 1.25 -3.68
CA LEU A 60 -15.89 2.42 -2.80
C LEU A 60 -16.59 3.64 -3.40
N ARG A 61 -17.05 3.55 -4.65
CA ARG A 61 -17.68 4.66 -5.41
C ARG A 61 -16.78 5.91 -5.47
N ILE A 62 -15.51 5.70 -5.78
CA ILE A 62 -14.50 6.75 -5.97
C ILE A 62 -13.95 6.68 -7.40
N ALA A 63 -13.22 7.71 -7.86
CA ALA A 63 -12.53 7.61 -9.13
C ALA A 63 -11.35 6.63 -9.04
N GLU A 64 -11.03 5.92 -10.12
CA GLU A 64 -9.87 5.02 -10.18
C GLU A 64 -8.55 5.76 -9.86
N GLY A 65 -8.40 7.00 -10.33
CA GLY A 65 -7.27 7.88 -9.96
C GLY A 65 -7.23 8.22 -8.46
N THR A 66 -8.37 8.25 -7.78
CA THR A 66 -8.43 8.40 -6.32
C THR A 66 -7.93 7.12 -5.63
N SER A 67 -8.26 5.94 -6.15
CA SER A 67 -7.71 4.66 -5.67
C SER A 67 -6.17 4.64 -5.80
N LYS A 68 -5.64 4.95 -6.99
CA LYS A 68 -4.18 5.05 -7.24
C LYS A 68 -3.49 6.03 -6.29
N SER A 69 -4.02 7.24 -6.13
CA SER A 69 -3.44 8.26 -5.25
C SER A 69 -3.57 7.94 -3.76
N ASN A 70 -4.63 7.24 -3.32
CA ASN A 70 -4.74 6.75 -1.95
C ASN A 70 -3.69 5.67 -1.66
N LEU A 71 -3.49 4.71 -2.56
CA LEU A 71 -2.47 3.68 -2.42
C LEU A 71 -1.06 4.28 -2.35
N ALA A 72 -0.75 5.22 -3.25
CA ALA A 72 0.55 5.91 -3.25
C ALA A 72 0.81 6.64 -1.92
N ARG A 73 -0.20 7.30 -1.35
CA ARG A 73 -0.08 7.96 -0.03
C ARG A 73 0.05 6.96 1.11
N ALA A 74 -0.66 5.83 1.07
CA ALA A 74 -0.47 4.75 2.05
C ALA A 74 0.98 4.27 2.07
N ARG A 75 1.53 3.91 0.90
CA ARG A 75 2.91 3.45 0.75
C ARG A 75 3.92 4.48 1.23
N ALA A 76 3.73 5.75 0.89
CA ALA A 76 4.60 6.83 1.35
C ALA A 76 4.60 6.96 2.89
N ILE A 77 3.44 6.90 3.54
CA ILE A 77 3.35 6.96 5.01
C ILE A 77 4.05 5.77 5.64
N LEU A 78 3.76 4.54 5.17
CA LEU A 78 4.38 3.34 5.71
C LEU A 78 5.90 3.37 5.57
N LYS A 79 6.40 3.74 4.38
CA LYS A 79 7.83 3.88 4.13
C LYS A 79 8.51 4.83 5.12
N ASN A 80 7.98 6.05 5.29
CA ASN A 80 8.56 7.02 6.23
C ASN A 80 8.59 6.49 7.67
N LYS A 81 7.56 5.77 8.10
CA LYS A 81 7.52 5.21 9.46
C LYS A 81 8.52 4.06 9.66
N ILE A 82 8.72 3.24 8.62
CA ILE A 82 9.71 2.16 8.62
C ILE A 82 11.13 2.76 8.68
N GLU A 83 11.44 3.72 7.82
CA GLU A 83 12.75 4.39 7.79
C GLU A 83 13.07 5.06 9.14
N LEU A 84 12.10 5.77 9.73
CA LEU A 84 12.27 6.37 11.05
C LEU A 84 12.57 5.34 12.14
N HIS A 85 11.88 4.19 12.12
CA HIS A 85 12.13 3.13 13.09
C HIS A 85 13.53 2.54 12.96
N GLN A 86 14.02 2.36 11.73
CA GLN A 86 15.38 1.86 11.47
C GLN A 86 16.46 2.84 11.94
N GLU A 87 16.27 4.15 11.71
CA GLU A 87 17.16 5.20 12.21
C GLU A 87 17.24 5.22 13.75
N GLU A 88 16.12 5.01 14.44
CA GLU A 88 16.07 4.91 15.90
C GLU A 88 16.85 3.70 16.43
N GLN A 89 16.83 2.56 15.74
CA GLN A 89 17.59 1.36 16.16
C GLN A 89 19.10 1.49 15.92
N GLN A 90 19.53 2.22 14.89
CA GLN A 90 20.96 2.47 14.61
C GLN A 90 21.60 3.54 15.50
N SER A 91 20.81 4.28 16.27
CA SER A 91 21.28 5.35 17.15
C SER A 91 21.69 4.86 18.55
N VAL A 92 21.71 3.54 18.79
CA VAL A 92 22.04 2.90 20.09
C VAL A 92 23.40 2.22 20.05
#